data_AF-A0A2A5C7H9-F1
#
_entry.id   AF-A0A2A5C7H9-F1
#
_cell.length_a   1.000
_cell.length_b   1.000
_cell.length_c   1.000
_cell.angle_alpha   90.00
_cell.angle_beta   90.00
_cell.angle_gamma   90.00
#
_symmetry.space_group_name_H-M   'P 1'
#
loop_
_entity.id
_entity.type
_entity.pdbx_description
1 polymer ?
#
loop_
_entity_poly.entity_id
_entity_poly.type
_entity_poly.pdbx_seq_one_letter_code
_entity_poly.pdbx_strand_id
1 'polypeptide(L)'
;MNTWAYLPYFGDEFTPLDEVWHRTFHRLMFRGSRWPLRLVLPLLSGERGRTSAEFIRRIRKDLDALLEQDVRNVKAGYYPKSALRFDLPSYIYSMLASGPLDGVRVLQRAKQNNWKELPLHADKNAYPDYYLRTFHWQTDGWFSEESAKRYDFTVQFLFGGVADVMRRMALPPIAKTISTNNNVKILELACGTGSFIPQIQAAFPKARIVGVDLSPDYIQYARKHIKGTKVQFFHENAEHLSFENESFDAVICNNLFHELPPQVRRKIFSEVHRVLKNNAVFSITDSLQLGDNPNMNDS
;
A
#
# COMPACT_ATOMS: atom_id res chain seq x y z
N MET A 1 -22.89 5.62 13.02
CA MET A 1 -21.90 4.71 12.40
C MET A 1 -22.63 3.90 11.34
N ASN A 2 -22.42 4.19 10.06
CA ASN A 2 -23.05 3.41 8.98
C ASN A 2 -22.31 2.07 8.87
N THR A 3 -22.89 1.03 9.47
CA THR A 3 -22.42 -0.37 9.40
C THR A 3 -22.45 -0.94 7.98
N TRP A 4 -23.12 -0.27 7.05
CA TRP A 4 -23.21 -0.62 5.63
C TRP A 4 -21.99 -0.19 4.79
N ALA A 5 -21.05 0.56 5.36
CA ALA A 5 -19.92 1.11 4.62
C ALA A 5 -18.72 0.13 4.46
N TYR A 6 -18.80 -1.07 5.01
CA TYR A 6 -17.73 -2.06 4.90
C TYR A 6 -18.32 -3.38 4.41
N LEU A 7 -17.61 -4.10 3.53
CA LEU A 7 -18.03 -5.46 3.17
C LEU A 7 -18.06 -6.31 4.44
N PRO A 8 -19.21 -6.95 4.76
CA PRO A 8 -19.41 -7.49 6.09
C PRO A 8 -18.61 -8.78 6.30
N TYR A 9 -17.87 -8.82 7.38
CA TYR A 9 -17.57 -10.05 8.11
C TYR A 9 -18.65 -10.22 9.19
N PHE A 10 -19.06 -11.45 9.48
CA PHE A 10 -20.24 -11.71 10.33
C PHE A 10 -19.85 -11.79 11.81
N GLY A 11 -20.47 -10.99 12.69
CA GLY A 11 -20.17 -10.97 14.13
C GLY A 11 -18.74 -10.49 14.46
N ASP A 12 -18.24 -10.74 15.66
CA ASP A 12 -16.90 -10.31 16.11
C ASP A 12 -15.84 -11.43 15.99
N GLU A 13 -16.21 -12.68 16.20
CA GLU A 13 -15.31 -13.84 16.08
C GLU A 13 -14.96 -14.15 14.62
N PHE A 14 -13.74 -14.60 14.34
CA PHE A 14 -13.35 -15.02 13.00
C PHE A 14 -13.77 -16.47 12.74
N THR A 15 -14.86 -16.63 11.99
CA THR A 15 -15.52 -17.92 11.76
C THR A 15 -15.02 -18.62 10.49
N PRO A 16 -15.24 -19.94 10.33
CA PRO A 16 -14.98 -20.63 9.06
C PRO A 16 -15.68 -19.99 7.84
N LEU A 17 -16.87 -19.42 8.04
CA LEU A 17 -17.61 -18.70 6.99
C LEU A 17 -16.85 -17.42 6.57
N ASP A 18 -16.31 -16.67 7.53
CA ASP A 18 -15.47 -15.50 7.26
C ASP A 18 -14.22 -15.88 6.47
N GLU A 19 -13.61 -17.03 6.76
CA GLU A 19 -12.44 -17.48 6.00
C GLU A 19 -12.79 -17.82 4.54
N VAL A 20 -13.94 -18.48 4.30
CA VAL A 20 -14.43 -18.78 2.94
C VAL A 20 -14.75 -17.50 2.19
N TRP A 21 -15.41 -16.56 2.86
CA TRP A 21 -15.75 -15.25 2.32
C TRP A 21 -14.50 -14.46 1.91
N HIS A 22 -13.52 -14.32 2.83
CA HIS A 22 -12.27 -13.61 2.61
C HIS A 22 -11.55 -14.09 1.34
N ARG A 23 -11.35 -15.41 1.24
CA ARG A 23 -10.70 -16.03 0.08
C ARG A 23 -11.50 -15.79 -1.21
N THR A 24 -12.82 -15.98 -1.14
CA THR A 24 -13.69 -15.86 -2.33
C THR A 24 -13.73 -14.43 -2.85
N PHE A 25 -13.89 -13.45 -1.95
CA PHE A 25 -13.90 -12.03 -2.30
C PHE A 25 -12.61 -11.61 -3.03
N HIS A 26 -11.44 -11.89 -2.47
CA HIS A 26 -10.17 -11.51 -3.09
C HIS A 26 -9.89 -12.30 -4.39
N ARG A 27 -10.30 -13.57 -4.49
CA ARG A 27 -10.24 -14.32 -5.76
C ARG A 27 -11.12 -13.70 -6.84
N LEU A 28 -12.30 -13.18 -6.49
CA LEU A 28 -13.18 -12.48 -7.42
C LEU A 28 -12.57 -11.14 -7.85
N MET A 29 -12.02 -10.35 -6.93
CA MET A 29 -11.30 -9.11 -7.23
C MET A 29 -10.09 -9.36 -8.16
N PHE A 30 -9.32 -10.42 -7.89
CA PHE A 30 -8.20 -10.82 -8.73
C PHE A 30 -8.64 -11.27 -10.12
N ARG A 31 -9.74 -12.01 -10.23
CA ARG A 31 -10.29 -12.38 -11.55
C ARG A 31 -10.83 -11.17 -12.32
N GLY A 32 -11.52 -10.25 -11.63
CA GLY A 32 -12.12 -9.06 -12.22
C GLY A 32 -11.10 -8.06 -12.77
N SER A 33 -10.00 -7.83 -12.04
CA SER A 33 -8.90 -6.94 -12.47
C SER A 33 -8.12 -7.49 -13.67
N ARG A 34 -8.04 -8.82 -13.82
CA ARG A 34 -7.26 -9.47 -14.90
C ARG A 34 -7.80 -9.25 -16.30
N TRP A 35 -9.11 -9.17 -16.49
CA TRP A 35 -9.67 -9.04 -17.83
C TRP A 35 -9.34 -7.67 -18.45
N PRO A 36 -9.53 -6.55 -17.73
CA PRO A 36 -8.99 -5.26 -18.16
C PRO A 36 -7.46 -5.25 -18.28
N LEU A 37 -6.71 -5.77 -17.30
CA LEU A 37 -5.24 -5.80 -17.36
C LEU A 37 -4.73 -6.56 -18.60
N ARG A 38 -5.36 -7.66 -19.01
CA ARG A 38 -4.97 -8.41 -20.23
C ARG A 38 -5.21 -7.64 -21.52
N LEU A 39 -6.18 -6.74 -21.54
CA LEU A 39 -6.45 -5.88 -22.70
C LEU A 39 -5.49 -4.68 -22.71
N VAL A 40 -5.19 -4.16 -21.53
CA VAL A 40 -4.42 -2.93 -21.30
C VAL A 40 -2.91 -3.18 -21.34
N LEU A 41 -2.39 -4.23 -20.70
CA LEU A 41 -0.96 -4.54 -20.61
C LEU A 41 -0.26 -4.67 -21.98
N PRO A 42 -0.79 -5.41 -22.98
CA PRO A 42 -0.17 -5.48 -24.30
C PRO A 42 -0.16 -4.14 -25.06
N LEU A 43 -1.06 -3.21 -24.71
CA LEU A 43 -1.08 -1.84 -25.24
C LEU A 43 -0.04 -0.96 -24.53
N LEU A 44 0.23 -1.22 -23.25
CA LEU A 44 1.20 -0.50 -22.42
C LEU A 44 2.65 -0.90 -22.71
N SER A 45 2.93 -2.20 -22.86
CA SER A 45 4.30 -2.71 -22.99
C SER A 45 4.87 -2.63 -24.40
N GLY A 46 4.05 -2.42 -25.43
CA GLY A 46 4.45 -2.50 -26.85
C GLY A 46 4.85 -3.92 -27.31
N GLU A 47 5.16 -4.81 -26.38
CA GLU A 47 5.49 -6.21 -26.58
C GLU A 47 4.26 -7.09 -26.35
N ARG A 48 3.94 -7.94 -27.33
CA ARG A 48 3.02 -9.07 -27.15
C ARG A 48 3.74 -10.20 -26.41
N GLY A 49 4.15 -9.97 -25.16
CA GLY A 49 4.56 -11.06 -24.28
C GLY A 49 3.37 -11.96 -24.01
N ARG A 50 3.35 -13.18 -24.57
CA ARG A 50 2.38 -14.19 -24.14
C ARG A 50 2.79 -14.64 -22.74
N THR A 51 2.17 -14.09 -21.70
CA THR A 51 2.31 -14.65 -20.34
C THR A 51 2.04 -16.14 -20.38
N SER A 52 3.04 -16.95 -20.00
CA SER A 52 2.95 -18.41 -20.11
C SER A 52 1.85 -18.97 -19.19
N ALA A 53 1.26 -20.10 -19.57
CA ALA A 53 0.27 -20.78 -18.74
C ALA A 53 0.85 -21.18 -17.37
N GLU A 54 2.14 -21.46 -17.33
CA GLU A 54 2.91 -21.77 -16.12
C GLU A 54 3.06 -20.54 -15.22
N PHE A 55 3.45 -19.39 -15.77
CA PHE A 55 3.50 -18.12 -15.03
C PHE A 55 2.15 -17.79 -14.38
N ILE A 56 1.06 -17.92 -15.15
CA ILE A 56 -0.29 -17.68 -14.64
C ILE A 56 -0.65 -18.65 -13.51
N ARG A 57 -0.26 -19.92 -13.62
CA ARG A 57 -0.49 -20.95 -12.60
C ARG A 57 0.28 -20.63 -11.31
N ARG A 58 1.53 -20.16 -11.44
CA ARG A 58 2.36 -19.75 -10.31
C ARG A 58 1.77 -18.54 -9.58
N ILE A 59 1.42 -17.48 -10.30
CA ILE A 59 0.78 -16.29 -9.69
C ILE A 59 -0.51 -16.67 -8.93
N ARG A 60 -1.31 -17.61 -9.45
CA ARG A 60 -2.50 -18.10 -8.73
C ARG A 60 -2.13 -18.86 -7.46
N LYS A 61 -1.09 -19.70 -7.51
CA LYS A 61 -0.59 -20.42 -6.34
C LYS A 61 -0.08 -19.46 -5.26
N ASP A 62 0.66 -18.43 -5.65
CA ASP A 62 1.20 -17.42 -4.73
C ASP A 62 0.08 -16.57 -4.12
N LEU A 63 -0.93 -16.20 -4.92
CA LEU A 63 -2.15 -15.56 -4.42
C LEU A 63 -2.86 -16.42 -3.38
N ASP A 64 -3.09 -17.70 -3.67
CA ASP A 64 -3.75 -18.61 -2.72
C ASP A 64 -2.91 -18.74 -1.44
N ALA A 65 -1.58 -18.89 -1.55
CA ALA A 65 -0.69 -18.94 -0.40
C ALA A 65 -0.74 -17.67 0.46
N LEU A 66 -0.80 -16.49 -0.16
CA LEU A 66 -0.95 -15.20 0.51
C LEU A 66 -2.28 -15.12 1.28
N LEU A 67 -3.39 -15.49 0.64
CA LEU A 67 -4.71 -15.48 1.29
C LEU A 67 -4.78 -16.46 2.46
N GLU A 68 -4.18 -17.65 2.32
CA GLU A 68 -4.05 -18.59 3.43
C GLU A 68 -3.18 -18.03 4.57
N GLN A 69 -2.12 -17.29 4.24
CA GLN A 69 -1.27 -16.65 5.25
C GLN A 69 -2.02 -15.55 6.01
N ASP A 70 -2.82 -14.73 5.33
CA ASP A 70 -3.63 -13.68 5.96
C ASP A 70 -4.63 -14.27 6.97
N VAL A 71 -5.31 -15.35 6.58
CA VAL A 71 -6.21 -16.13 7.47
C VAL A 71 -5.43 -16.71 8.66
N ARG A 72 -4.26 -17.32 8.43
CA ARG A 72 -3.41 -17.84 9.51
C ARG A 72 -2.98 -16.74 10.49
N ASN A 73 -2.65 -15.56 10.00
CA ASN A 73 -2.21 -14.45 10.84
C ASN A 73 -3.33 -13.97 11.77
N VAL A 74 -4.58 -13.90 11.27
CA VAL A 74 -5.75 -13.58 12.11
C VAL A 74 -5.96 -14.65 13.17
N LYS A 75 -5.89 -15.94 12.81
CA LYS A 75 -6.05 -17.05 13.75
C LYS A 75 -4.92 -17.10 14.80
N ALA A 76 -3.72 -16.66 14.43
CA ALA A 76 -2.58 -16.53 15.34
C ALA A 76 -2.67 -15.29 16.25
N GLY A 77 -3.68 -14.43 16.05
CA GLY A 77 -3.90 -13.24 16.87
C GLY A 77 -2.98 -12.05 16.56
N TYR A 78 -2.29 -12.05 15.40
CA TYR A 78 -1.43 -10.90 15.03
C TYR A 78 -2.22 -9.64 14.71
N TYR A 79 -3.46 -9.79 14.24
CA TYR A 79 -4.42 -8.72 14.08
C TYR A 79 -5.84 -9.29 14.08
N PRO A 80 -6.83 -8.50 14.55
CA PRO A 80 -8.21 -8.96 14.62
C PRO A 80 -8.87 -8.97 13.24
N LYS A 81 -10.01 -9.65 13.16
CA LYS A 81 -10.87 -9.66 11.97
C LYS A 81 -11.24 -8.26 11.46
N SER A 82 -11.37 -7.28 12.35
CA SER A 82 -11.67 -5.89 11.96
C SER A 82 -10.59 -5.26 11.06
N ALA A 83 -9.35 -5.76 11.10
CA ALA A 83 -8.29 -5.35 10.18
C ALA A 83 -8.47 -5.88 8.75
N LEU A 84 -9.33 -6.89 8.54
CA LEU A 84 -9.63 -7.45 7.21
C LEU A 84 -10.71 -6.65 6.46
N ARG A 85 -11.34 -5.65 7.10
CA ARG A 85 -12.44 -4.89 6.51
C ARG A 85 -11.98 -4.17 5.24
N PHE A 86 -12.72 -4.37 4.17
CA PHE A 86 -12.53 -3.66 2.90
C PHE A 86 -13.52 -2.50 2.81
N ASP A 87 -13.02 -1.29 2.64
CA ASP A 87 -13.81 -0.06 2.48
C ASP A 87 -14.29 0.06 1.02
N LEU A 88 -15.38 -0.66 0.72
CA LEU A 88 -15.96 -0.71 -0.61
C LEU A 88 -16.46 0.66 -1.11
N PRO A 89 -17.13 1.51 -0.30
CA PRO A 89 -17.50 2.87 -0.70
C PRO A 89 -16.29 3.73 -1.10
N SER A 90 -15.21 3.74 -0.30
CA SER A 90 -14.00 4.49 -0.65
C SER A 90 -13.34 3.94 -1.93
N TYR A 91 -13.33 2.62 -2.11
CA TYR A 91 -12.86 1.99 -3.35
C TYR A 91 -13.69 2.41 -4.57
N ILE A 92 -15.02 2.39 -4.48
CA ILE A 92 -15.92 2.81 -5.57
C ILE A 92 -15.75 4.30 -5.86
N TYR A 93 -15.65 5.13 -4.82
CA TYR A 93 -15.38 6.56 -4.98
C TYR A 93 -14.06 6.81 -5.72
N SER A 94 -12.99 6.10 -5.32
CA SER A 94 -11.68 6.19 -5.95
C SER A 94 -11.68 5.72 -7.42
N MET A 95 -12.46 4.66 -7.72
CA MET A 95 -12.70 4.18 -9.09
C MET A 95 -13.40 5.24 -9.94
N LEU A 96 -14.45 5.88 -9.41
CA LEU A 96 -15.18 6.93 -10.10
C LEU A 96 -14.33 8.18 -10.32
N ALA A 97 -13.51 8.54 -9.32
CA ALA A 97 -12.55 9.65 -9.44
C ALA A 97 -11.53 9.40 -10.55
N SER A 98 -11.09 8.15 -10.72
CA SER A 98 -10.16 7.76 -11.79
C SER A 98 -10.80 8.01 -13.15
N GLY A 99 -12.02 7.53 -13.38
CA GLY A 99 -12.78 7.82 -14.60
C GLY A 99 -12.14 7.26 -15.89
N PRO A 100 -12.92 7.10 -16.98
CA PRO A 100 -12.43 6.44 -18.20
C PRO A 100 -11.36 7.26 -18.95
N LEU A 101 -11.43 8.59 -18.89
CA LEU A 101 -10.49 9.48 -19.59
C LEU A 101 -9.09 9.44 -19.00
N ASP A 102 -8.98 9.28 -17.68
CA ASP A 102 -7.67 9.17 -17.02
C ASP A 102 -6.96 7.89 -17.45
N GLY A 103 -7.68 6.77 -17.51
CA GLY A 103 -7.15 5.50 -18.01
C GLY A 103 -6.56 5.63 -19.43
N VAL A 104 -7.20 6.39 -20.32
CA VAL A 104 -6.66 6.66 -21.67
C VAL A 104 -5.37 7.49 -21.61
N ARG A 105 -5.30 8.50 -20.75
CA ARG A 105 -4.08 9.33 -20.57
C ARG A 105 -2.93 8.55 -19.94
N VAL A 106 -3.22 7.70 -18.96
CA VAL A 106 -2.26 6.76 -18.36
C VAL A 106 -1.69 5.84 -19.44
N LEU A 107 -2.56 5.23 -20.25
CA LEU A 107 -2.16 4.37 -21.38
C LEU A 107 -1.27 5.10 -22.39
N GLN A 108 -1.64 6.32 -22.76
CA GLN A 108 -0.89 7.13 -23.70
C GLN A 108 0.50 7.48 -23.16
N ARG A 109 0.60 7.92 -21.90
CA ARG A 109 1.88 8.23 -21.25
C ARG A 109 2.76 7.00 -21.13
N ALA A 110 2.21 5.85 -20.75
CA ALA A 110 2.96 4.62 -20.65
C ALA A 110 3.51 4.17 -22.02
N LYS A 111 2.71 4.23 -23.09
CA LYS A 111 3.18 3.95 -24.47
C LYS A 111 4.31 4.87 -24.91
N GLN A 112 4.31 6.12 -24.44
CA GLN A 112 5.35 7.11 -24.72
C GLN A 112 6.52 7.06 -23.74
N ASN A 113 6.45 6.17 -22.74
CA ASN A 113 7.34 6.16 -21.57
C ASN A 113 7.50 7.56 -20.93
N ASN A 114 6.42 8.34 -20.90
CA ASN A 114 6.41 9.70 -20.38
C ASN A 114 6.02 9.72 -18.90
N TRP A 115 7.01 9.49 -18.04
CA TRP A 115 6.85 9.51 -16.58
C TRP A 115 7.24 10.84 -15.94
N LYS A 116 7.61 11.87 -16.72
CA LYS A 116 8.06 13.19 -16.26
C LYS A 116 7.01 14.30 -16.41
N GLU A 117 5.83 13.96 -16.93
CA GLU A 117 4.72 14.88 -17.04
C GLU A 117 4.14 15.17 -15.65
N LEU A 118 4.45 16.36 -15.12
CA LEU A 118 4.00 16.84 -13.81
C LEU A 118 3.04 18.02 -13.99
N PRO A 119 2.12 18.25 -13.04
CA PRO A 119 1.21 19.37 -13.13
C PRO A 119 1.96 20.70 -12.98
N LEU A 120 1.41 21.78 -13.55
CA LEU A 120 2.10 23.07 -13.65
C LEU A 120 2.47 23.69 -12.29
N HIS A 121 1.70 23.38 -11.24
CA HIS A 121 1.94 23.90 -9.89
C HIS A 121 2.96 23.07 -9.08
N ALA A 122 3.48 21.96 -9.62
CA ALA A 122 4.52 21.21 -8.94
C ALA A 122 5.85 21.99 -8.93
N ASP A 123 6.28 22.43 -7.75
CA ASP A 123 7.58 23.08 -7.57
C ASP A 123 8.71 22.04 -7.66
N LYS A 124 9.41 22.03 -8.79
CA LYS A 124 10.50 21.08 -9.05
C LYS A 124 11.72 21.30 -8.17
N ASN A 125 11.91 22.49 -7.61
CA ASN A 125 13.07 22.77 -6.76
C ASN A 125 12.87 22.29 -5.31
N ALA A 126 11.62 22.03 -4.92
CA ALA A 126 11.27 21.60 -3.57
C ALA A 126 11.48 20.09 -3.33
N TYR A 127 11.69 19.29 -4.38
CA TYR A 127 11.74 17.83 -4.27
C TYR A 127 13.00 17.23 -4.92
N PRO A 128 13.50 16.10 -4.41
CA PRO A 128 14.58 15.35 -5.06
C PRO A 128 14.19 14.87 -6.48
N ASP A 129 15.18 14.82 -7.39
CA ASP A 129 14.96 14.41 -8.79
C ASP A 129 14.27 13.05 -8.94
N TYR A 130 14.56 12.08 -8.06
CA TYR A 130 13.95 10.75 -8.12
C TYR A 130 12.44 10.76 -7.82
N TYR A 131 11.96 11.81 -7.16
CA TYR A 131 10.55 11.98 -6.79
C TYR A 131 9.74 12.74 -7.85
N LEU A 132 10.40 13.51 -8.72
CA LEU A 132 9.80 14.32 -9.79
C LEU A 132 9.32 13.47 -10.96
N ARG A 133 8.35 12.59 -10.69
CA ARG A 133 7.78 11.65 -11.65
C ARG A 133 6.33 11.31 -11.34
N THR A 134 5.63 10.81 -12.34
CA THR A 134 4.31 10.19 -12.16
C THR A 134 4.44 8.82 -11.53
N PHE A 135 3.55 8.48 -10.59
CA PHE A 135 3.35 7.12 -10.08
C PHE A 135 2.64 6.25 -11.12
N HIS A 136 3.27 5.21 -11.68
CA HIS A 136 2.69 4.35 -12.73
C HIS A 136 1.93 5.12 -13.83
N TRP A 137 2.48 6.25 -14.28
CA TRP A 137 1.84 7.14 -15.27
C TRP A 137 0.47 7.68 -14.85
N GLN A 138 0.13 7.72 -13.55
CA GLN A 138 -1.07 8.34 -13.00
C GLN A 138 -1.05 9.86 -13.19
N THR A 139 -2.20 10.46 -13.44
CA THR A 139 -2.32 11.93 -13.61
C THR A 139 -1.89 12.65 -12.34
N ASP A 140 -1.14 13.74 -12.54
CA ASP A 140 -0.53 14.58 -11.51
C ASP A 140 0.50 13.91 -10.58
N GLY A 141 0.78 12.62 -10.74
CA GLY A 141 1.76 11.90 -9.91
C GLY A 141 1.44 12.00 -8.43
N TRP A 142 2.28 12.65 -7.65
CA TRP A 142 2.09 12.82 -6.19
C TRP A 142 1.66 14.23 -5.81
N PHE A 143 1.32 15.08 -6.77
CA PHE A 143 1.27 16.54 -6.60
C PHE A 143 -0.16 17.10 -6.67
N SER A 144 -1.20 16.29 -6.42
CA SER A 144 -2.56 16.83 -6.33
C SER A 144 -3.48 15.97 -5.46
N GLU A 145 -4.46 16.63 -4.81
CA GLU A 145 -5.55 15.95 -4.09
C GLU A 145 -6.36 15.03 -5.04
N GLU A 146 -6.47 15.43 -6.31
CA GLU A 146 -7.09 14.63 -7.35
C GLU A 146 -6.35 13.31 -7.57
N SER A 147 -5.02 13.33 -7.61
CA SER A 147 -4.23 12.10 -7.68
C SER A 147 -4.44 11.21 -6.44
N ALA A 148 -4.45 11.80 -5.25
CA ALA A 148 -4.71 11.08 -3.99
C ALA A 148 -6.05 10.34 -4.01
N LYS A 149 -7.12 10.96 -4.53
CA LYS A 149 -8.45 10.32 -4.69
C LYS A 149 -8.42 9.07 -5.55
N ARG A 150 -7.55 9.01 -6.57
CA ARG A 150 -7.46 7.90 -7.55
C ARG A 150 -6.54 6.77 -7.12
N TYR A 151 -5.61 7.09 -6.22
CA TYR A 151 -4.50 6.22 -5.85
C TYR A 151 -4.95 4.86 -5.33
N ASP A 152 -5.88 4.81 -4.37
CA ASP A 152 -6.24 3.56 -3.71
C ASP A 152 -6.93 2.55 -4.64
N PHE A 153 -7.80 3.01 -5.55
CA PHE A 153 -8.33 2.17 -6.62
C PHE A 153 -7.23 1.65 -7.54
N THR A 154 -6.36 2.55 -8.01
CA THR A 154 -5.29 2.20 -8.96
C THR A 154 -4.34 1.16 -8.38
N VAL A 155 -3.91 1.35 -7.13
CA VAL A 155 -3.05 0.41 -6.41
C VAL A 155 -3.76 -0.93 -6.21
N GLN A 156 -5.01 -0.93 -5.75
CA GLN A 156 -5.77 -2.17 -5.62
C GLN A 156 -5.91 -2.89 -6.95
N PHE A 157 -6.21 -2.17 -8.03
CA PHE A 157 -6.33 -2.74 -9.36
C PHE A 157 -5.00 -3.36 -9.85
N LEU A 158 -3.88 -2.65 -9.70
CA LEU A 158 -2.54 -3.12 -10.08
C LEU A 158 -2.14 -4.40 -9.33
N PHE A 159 -2.43 -4.48 -8.03
CA PHE A 159 -2.18 -5.67 -7.22
C PHE A 159 -3.32 -6.69 -7.29
N GLY A 160 -4.20 -6.61 -8.28
CA GLY A 160 -5.26 -7.59 -8.47
C GLY A 160 -6.25 -7.72 -7.30
N GLY A 161 -6.46 -6.62 -6.56
CA GLY A 161 -7.36 -6.50 -5.43
C GLY A 161 -6.86 -7.11 -4.12
N VAL A 162 -5.55 -7.35 -4.01
CA VAL A 162 -4.92 -7.88 -2.79
C VAL A 162 -3.89 -6.93 -2.17
N ALA A 163 -3.88 -5.64 -2.53
CA ALA A 163 -2.92 -4.68 -1.98
C ALA A 163 -3.00 -4.61 -0.44
N ASP A 164 -4.21 -4.62 0.12
CA ASP A 164 -4.39 -4.61 1.58
C ASP A 164 -3.93 -5.92 2.23
N VAL A 165 -4.17 -7.07 1.58
CA VAL A 165 -3.67 -8.37 2.05
C VAL A 165 -2.14 -8.35 2.11
N MET A 166 -1.49 -7.81 1.08
CA MET A 166 -0.03 -7.67 1.03
C MET A 166 0.48 -6.75 2.15
N ARG A 167 -0.11 -5.56 2.32
CA ARG A 167 0.28 -4.61 3.37
C ARG A 167 0.17 -5.21 4.78
N ARG A 168 -0.86 -6.03 5.05
CA ARG A 168 -1.02 -6.69 6.36
C ARG A 168 0.11 -7.65 6.70
N MET A 169 0.89 -8.13 5.73
CA MET A 169 2.07 -8.95 6.02
C MET A 169 3.14 -8.19 6.82
N ALA A 170 3.05 -6.86 6.90
CA ALA A 170 3.88 -6.05 7.77
C ALA A 170 3.48 -6.09 9.25
N LEU A 171 2.26 -6.54 9.61
CA LEU A 171 1.76 -6.51 11.00
C LEU A 171 2.33 -7.63 11.91
N PRO A 172 2.49 -8.90 11.46
CA PRO A 172 2.98 -9.97 12.31
C PRO A 172 4.36 -9.72 12.95
N PRO A 173 5.38 -9.19 12.25
CA PRO A 173 6.66 -8.85 12.88
C PRO A 173 6.47 -7.88 14.05
N ILE A 174 5.60 -6.89 13.89
CA ILE A 174 5.29 -5.90 14.92
C ILE A 174 4.60 -6.56 16.10
N ALA A 175 3.50 -7.27 15.86
CA ALA A 175 2.73 -7.94 16.90
C ALA A 175 3.60 -8.89 17.76
N LYS A 176 4.57 -9.58 17.15
CA LYS A 176 5.55 -10.41 17.88
C LYS A 176 6.44 -9.57 18.80
N THR A 177 6.97 -8.46 18.30
CA THR A 177 7.90 -7.59 19.05
C THR A 177 7.21 -6.80 20.16
N ILE A 178 6.03 -6.22 19.90
CA ILE A 178 5.40 -5.26 20.81
C ILE A 178 4.34 -5.85 21.76
N SER A 179 4.16 -7.18 21.74
CA SER A 179 3.05 -7.92 22.38
C SER A 179 2.79 -7.64 23.87
N THR A 180 3.70 -6.97 24.58
CA THR A 180 3.59 -6.68 26.03
C THR A 180 3.30 -5.22 26.39
N ASN A 181 3.43 -4.26 25.45
CA ASN A 181 3.30 -2.84 25.76
C ASN A 181 2.00 -2.22 25.23
N ASN A 182 1.15 -1.77 26.15
CA ASN A 182 -0.17 -1.19 25.83
C ASN A 182 -0.09 0.27 25.30
N ASN A 183 1.07 0.92 25.25
CA ASN A 183 1.20 2.31 24.80
C ASN A 183 2.44 2.49 23.92
N VAL A 184 2.40 1.89 22.74
CA VAL A 184 3.49 1.98 21.74
C VAL A 184 3.27 3.13 20.75
N LYS A 185 4.36 3.59 20.16
CA LYS A 185 4.38 4.54 19.05
C LYS A 185 4.83 3.82 17.78
N ILE A 186 4.00 3.87 16.74
CA ILE A 186 4.25 3.23 15.44
C ILE A 186 4.37 4.31 14.37
N LEU A 187 5.43 4.25 13.57
CA LEU A 187 5.64 5.11 12.39
C LEU A 187 5.33 4.33 11.12
N GLU A 188 4.51 4.87 10.23
CA GLU A 188 4.38 4.41 8.84
C GLU A 188 5.10 5.39 7.91
N LEU A 189 6.12 4.91 7.21
CA LEU A 189 6.84 5.65 6.18
C LEU A 189 6.13 5.54 4.83
N ALA A 190 6.13 6.65 4.08
CA ALA A 190 5.42 6.77 2.80
C ALA A 190 3.95 6.32 2.92
N CYS A 191 3.25 6.88 3.91
CA CYS A 191 1.88 6.46 4.25
C CYS A 191 0.86 6.79 3.16
N GLY A 192 1.23 7.62 2.17
CA GLY A 192 0.36 8.03 1.08
C GLY A 192 -0.97 8.60 1.56
N THR A 193 -2.08 8.06 1.04
CA THR A 193 -3.45 8.42 1.44
C THR A 193 -3.82 7.98 2.86
N GLY A 194 -2.94 7.23 3.54
CA GLY A 194 -3.17 6.66 4.86
C GLY A 194 -4.03 5.40 4.84
N SER A 195 -4.24 4.77 3.68
CA SER A 195 -5.19 3.64 3.54
C SER A 195 -4.84 2.39 4.35
N PHE A 196 -3.59 2.26 4.82
CA PHE A 196 -3.20 1.18 5.73
C PHE A 196 -3.41 1.51 7.22
N ILE A 197 -3.48 2.79 7.59
CA ILE A 197 -3.62 3.23 8.98
C ILE A 197 -4.81 2.60 9.72
N PRO A 198 -6.02 2.45 9.12
CA PRO A 198 -7.13 1.77 9.80
C PRO A 198 -6.83 0.32 10.18
N GLN A 199 -6.01 -0.38 9.38
CA GLN A 199 -5.60 -1.77 9.64
C GLN A 199 -4.57 -1.82 10.78
N ILE A 200 -3.64 -0.86 10.83
CA ILE A 200 -2.72 -0.68 11.96
C ILE A 200 -3.50 -0.34 13.24
N GLN A 201 -4.50 0.56 13.18
CA GLN A 201 -5.36 0.90 14.32
C GLN A 201 -6.16 -0.31 14.82
N ALA A 202 -6.67 -1.14 13.91
CA ALA A 202 -7.37 -2.37 14.28
C ALA A 202 -6.44 -3.36 15.00
N ALA A 203 -5.22 -3.54 14.49
CA ALA A 203 -4.20 -4.41 15.10
C ALA A 203 -3.70 -3.90 16.45
N PHE A 204 -3.52 -2.58 16.58
CA PHE A 204 -2.91 -1.95 17.74
C PHE A 204 -3.76 -0.76 18.24
N PRO A 205 -4.97 -1.01 18.80
CA PRO A 205 -5.96 0.04 19.10
C PRO A 205 -5.51 1.07 20.14
N LYS A 206 -4.50 0.73 20.95
CA LYS A 206 -3.94 1.65 21.95
C LYS A 206 -2.73 2.44 21.44
N ALA A 207 -2.15 2.05 20.31
CA ALA A 207 -0.95 2.67 19.77
C ALA A 207 -1.19 4.13 19.36
N ARG A 208 -0.12 4.93 19.46
CA ARG A 208 -0.01 6.23 18.78
C ARG A 208 0.60 5.97 17.42
N ILE A 209 -0.12 6.32 16.36
CA ILE A 209 0.31 6.05 14.99
C ILE A 209 0.67 7.37 14.33
N VAL A 210 1.84 7.40 13.71
CA VAL A 210 2.32 8.53 12.93
C VAL A 210 2.52 8.06 11.49
N GLY A 211 1.89 8.73 10.53
CA GLY A 211 2.15 8.55 9.10
C GLY A 211 2.98 9.71 8.56
N VAL A 212 4.01 9.41 7.77
CA VAL A 212 4.77 10.42 7.04
C VAL A 212 4.79 10.12 5.55
N ASP A 213 4.72 11.18 4.75
CA ASP A 213 4.78 11.10 3.30
C ASP A 213 5.37 12.40 2.74
N LEU A 214 6.04 12.31 1.59
CA LEU A 214 6.65 13.47 0.92
C LEU A 214 5.62 14.26 0.09
N SER A 215 4.41 13.74 -0.13
CA SER A 215 3.33 14.47 -0.80
C SER A 215 2.49 15.28 0.20
N PRO A 216 2.48 16.62 0.12
CA PRO A 216 1.60 17.43 0.95
C PRO A 216 0.12 17.20 0.63
N ASP A 217 -0.21 16.93 -0.64
CA ASP A 217 -1.57 16.62 -1.09
C ASP A 217 -2.09 15.31 -0.49
N TYR A 218 -1.27 14.26 -0.49
CA TYR A 218 -1.65 12.96 0.08
C TYR A 218 -1.76 13.03 1.60
N ILE A 219 -0.87 13.77 2.28
CA ILE A 219 -0.99 14.04 3.72
C ILE A 219 -2.28 14.80 4.03
N GLN A 220 -2.64 15.80 3.23
CA GLN A 220 -3.90 16.52 3.42
C GLN A 220 -5.10 15.59 3.21
N TYR A 221 -5.06 14.75 2.17
CA TYR A 221 -6.08 13.74 1.92
C TYR A 221 -6.22 12.76 3.10
N ALA A 222 -5.10 12.24 3.60
CA ALA A 222 -5.07 11.31 4.73
C ALA A 222 -5.69 11.94 6.00
N ARG A 223 -5.34 13.19 6.32
CA ARG A 223 -5.92 13.93 7.45
C ARG A 223 -7.45 14.11 7.33
N LYS A 224 -7.97 14.31 6.13
CA LYS A 224 -9.41 14.47 5.87
C LYS A 224 -10.17 13.14 6.07
N HIS A 225 -9.60 12.04 5.58
CA HIS A 225 -10.33 10.77 5.43
C HIS A 225 -10.06 9.76 6.55
N ILE A 226 -8.86 9.72 7.12
CA ILE A 226 -8.51 8.78 8.18
C ILE A 226 -9.00 9.31 9.53
N LYS A 227 -9.67 8.45 10.30
CA LYS A 227 -10.24 8.79 11.62
C LYS A 227 -9.45 8.13 12.74
N GLY A 228 -9.23 8.86 13.83
CA GLY A 228 -8.60 8.32 15.03
C GLY A 228 -8.00 9.40 15.89
N THR A 229 -8.22 9.34 17.20
CA THR A 229 -7.69 10.34 18.16
C THR A 229 -6.20 10.19 18.43
N LYS A 230 -5.60 9.05 18.01
CA LYS A 230 -4.19 8.71 18.21
C LYS A 230 -3.41 8.61 16.89
N VAL A 231 -3.93 9.19 15.82
CA VAL A 231 -3.30 9.20 14.50
C VAL A 231 -2.84 10.61 14.17
N GLN A 232 -1.59 10.75 13.74
CA GLN A 232 -1.03 12.01 13.27
C GLN A 232 -0.35 11.80 11.92
N PHE A 233 -0.40 12.82 11.06
CA PHE A 233 0.22 12.80 9.74
C PHE A 233 1.17 13.98 9.58
N PHE A 234 2.36 13.76 9.04
CA PHE A 234 3.35 14.80 8.79
C PHE A 234 3.86 14.75 7.34
N HIS A 235 4.01 15.92 6.73
CA HIS A 235 4.65 16.06 5.43
C HIS A 235 6.16 16.11 5.65
N GLU A 236 6.85 15.00 5.41
CA GLU A 236 8.29 14.85 5.68
C GLU A 236 8.94 13.95 4.63
N ASN A 237 10.22 14.22 4.34
CA ASN A 237 11.06 13.30 3.59
C ASN A 237 11.62 12.24 4.53
N ALA A 238 11.41 10.95 4.24
CA ALA A 238 11.95 9.85 5.02
C ALA A 238 13.49 9.83 5.09
N GLU A 239 14.20 10.54 4.20
CA GLU A 239 15.66 10.76 4.30
C GLU A 239 16.07 11.60 5.52
N HIS A 240 15.15 12.40 6.09
CA HIS A 240 15.39 13.31 7.20
C HIS A 240 14.10 13.52 8.03
N LEU A 241 13.91 12.71 9.06
CA LEU A 241 12.71 12.76 9.91
C LEU A 241 12.88 13.76 11.06
N SER A 242 11.85 14.54 11.36
CA SER A 242 11.89 15.55 12.44
C SER A 242 11.80 14.95 13.86
N PHE A 243 11.66 13.63 13.96
CA PHE A 243 11.48 12.94 15.22
C PHE A 243 12.80 12.74 15.97
N GLU A 244 12.71 12.72 17.30
CA GLU A 244 13.83 12.39 18.18
C GLU A 244 14.34 10.96 17.98
N ASN A 245 15.59 10.74 18.37
CA ASN A 245 16.19 9.41 18.41
C ASN A 245 15.38 8.50 19.33
N GLU A 246 15.34 7.19 19.03
CA GLU A 246 14.71 6.19 19.89
C GLU A 246 13.27 6.54 20.31
N SER A 247 12.47 7.09 19.40
CA SER A 247 11.12 7.59 19.69
C SER A 247 9.99 6.63 19.29
N PHE A 248 10.26 5.62 18.46
CA PHE A 248 9.28 4.66 17.96
C PHE A 248 9.56 3.21 18.39
N ASP A 249 8.51 2.48 18.73
CA ASP A 249 8.54 1.06 19.09
C ASP A 249 8.42 0.15 17.85
N ALA A 250 7.91 0.68 16.74
CA ALA A 250 7.94 0.03 15.45
C ALA A 250 7.93 1.06 14.30
N VAL A 251 8.56 0.71 13.20
CA VAL A 251 8.45 1.40 11.91
C VAL A 251 7.89 0.42 10.89
N ILE A 252 6.99 0.90 10.03
CA ILE A 252 6.36 0.18 8.93
C ILE A 252 6.73 0.88 7.64
N CYS A 253 7.08 0.12 6.62
CA CYS A 253 7.22 0.64 5.27
C CYS A 253 6.64 -0.35 4.26
N ASN A 254 5.66 0.09 3.48
CA ASN A 254 5.03 -0.71 2.45
C ASN A 254 5.26 -0.06 1.08
N ASN A 255 5.86 -0.80 0.15
CA ASN A 255 5.98 -0.43 -1.27
C ASN A 255 6.73 0.90 -1.52
N LEU A 256 7.93 1.06 -0.96
CA LEU A 256 8.73 2.29 -1.14
C LEU A 256 10.12 2.02 -1.74
N PHE A 257 10.86 1.04 -1.23
CA PHE A 257 12.29 0.93 -1.50
C PHE A 257 12.59 0.62 -2.97
N HIS A 258 11.71 -0.09 -3.69
CA HIS A 258 11.86 -0.31 -5.13
C HIS A 258 11.87 0.98 -5.96
N GLU A 259 11.20 2.04 -5.50
CA GLU A 259 11.14 3.34 -6.20
C GLU A 259 12.38 4.21 -5.94
N LEU A 260 13.21 3.84 -4.97
CA LEU A 260 14.28 4.70 -4.47
C LEU A 260 15.66 4.33 -5.04
N PRO A 261 16.52 5.31 -5.34
CA PRO A 261 17.93 5.06 -5.63
C PRO A 261 18.66 4.41 -4.44
N PRO A 262 19.67 3.54 -4.67
CA PRO A 262 20.36 2.82 -3.59
C PRO A 262 20.91 3.71 -2.46
N GLN A 263 21.43 4.89 -2.78
CA GLN A 263 21.94 5.86 -1.81
C GLN A 263 20.83 6.44 -0.93
N VAL A 264 19.64 6.65 -1.48
CA VAL A 264 18.47 7.15 -0.75
C VAL A 264 17.94 6.07 0.19
N ARG A 265 17.90 4.80 -0.27
CA ARG A 265 17.55 3.65 0.58
C ARG A 265 18.43 3.63 1.83
N ARG A 266 19.75 3.75 1.67
CA ARG A 266 20.71 3.74 2.79
C ARG A 266 20.43 4.85 3.81
N LYS A 267 20.17 6.09 3.35
CA LYS A 267 19.82 7.20 4.25
C LYS A 267 18.55 6.92 5.04
N ILE A 268 17.51 6.41 4.39
CA ILE A 268 16.26 6.04 5.06
C ILE A 268 16.50 4.92 6.08
N PHE A 269 17.28 3.89 5.75
CA PHE A 269 17.64 2.87 6.74
C PHE A 269 18.38 3.46 7.95
N SER A 270 19.29 4.42 7.74
CA SER A 270 19.96 5.14 8.84
C SER A 270 18.99 5.96 9.69
N GLU A 271 18.06 6.69 9.07
CA GLU A 271 17.03 7.45 9.79
C GLU A 271 16.06 6.55 10.55
N VAL A 272 15.63 5.44 9.94
CA VAL A 272 14.79 4.43 10.59
C VAL A 272 15.49 3.85 11.81
N HIS A 273 16.76 3.47 11.66
CA HIS A 273 17.56 2.99 12.79
C HIS A 273 17.66 4.04 13.90
N ARG A 274 17.86 5.32 13.55
CA ARG A 274 17.96 6.43 14.51
C ARG A 274 16.67 6.61 15.31
N VAL A 275 15.51 6.58 14.67
CA VAL A 275 14.21 6.85 15.33
C VAL A 275 13.62 5.62 16.05
N LEU A 276 14.11 4.41 15.75
CA LEU A 276 13.72 3.18 16.45
C LEU A 276 14.35 3.10 17.83
N LYS A 277 13.56 2.68 18.83
CA LYS A 277 14.06 2.31 20.17
C LYS A 277 14.88 1.02 20.12
N ASN A 278 15.66 0.79 21.17
CA ASN A 278 16.24 -0.53 21.43
C ASN A 278 15.15 -1.61 21.52
N ASN A 279 15.38 -2.77 20.89
CA ASN A 279 14.43 -3.88 20.76
C ASN A 279 13.13 -3.56 20.00
N ALA A 280 13.07 -2.43 19.28
CA ALA A 280 11.99 -2.14 18.34
C ALA A 280 12.16 -2.93 17.03
N VAL A 281 11.18 -2.83 16.13
CA VAL A 281 11.19 -3.55 14.84
C VAL A 281 10.92 -2.63 13.66
N PHE A 282 11.69 -2.82 12.59
CA PHE A 282 11.36 -2.30 11.28
C PHE A 282 10.71 -3.41 10.44
N SER A 283 9.46 -3.21 10.03
CA SER A 283 8.72 -4.14 9.20
C SER A 283 8.57 -3.59 7.78
N ILE A 284 9.07 -4.33 6.78
CA ILE A 284 9.10 -3.90 5.38
C ILE A 284 8.33 -4.93 4.54
N THR A 285 7.40 -4.44 3.72
CA THR A 285 6.83 -5.21 2.61
C THR A 285 7.09 -4.44 1.32
N ASP A 286 7.71 -5.09 0.33
CA ASP A 286 8.13 -4.41 -0.89
C ASP A 286 8.00 -5.33 -2.12
N SER A 287 8.18 -4.76 -3.31
CA SER A 287 8.04 -5.46 -4.58
C SER A 287 9.36 -6.10 -5.00
N LEU A 288 9.33 -7.40 -5.29
CA LEU A 288 10.46 -8.09 -5.92
C LEU A 288 10.76 -7.45 -7.28
N GLN A 289 12.02 -7.14 -7.51
CA GLN A 289 12.51 -6.60 -8.77
C GLN A 289 12.94 -7.72 -9.72
N LEU A 290 13.03 -7.40 -11.01
CA LEU A 290 13.60 -8.31 -12.00
C LEU A 290 15.02 -8.71 -11.57
N GLY A 291 15.31 -10.00 -11.55
CA GLY A 291 16.57 -10.54 -11.05
C GLY A 291 16.53 -11.04 -9.61
N ASP A 292 15.61 -10.57 -8.76
CA ASP A 292 15.55 -10.97 -7.34
C ASP A 292 15.16 -12.45 -7.17
N ASN A 293 14.33 -12.96 -8.08
CA ASN A 293 13.95 -14.36 -8.13
C ASN A 293 14.09 -14.87 -9.57
N PRO A 294 15.12 -15.68 -9.87
CA PRO A 294 15.35 -16.24 -11.21
C PRO A 294 14.11 -16.94 -11.78
N ASN A 295 13.32 -17.59 -10.93
CA ASN A 295 12.11 -18.28 -11.35
C ASN A 295 11.00 -17.33 -11.84
N MET A 296 11.13 -16.02 -11.58
CA MET A 296 10.17 -14.98 -11.92
C MET A 296 10.62 -14.09 -13.09
N ASN A 297 11.80 -14.35 -13.68
CA ASN A 297 12.36 -13.52 -14.76
C ASN A 297 11.80 -13.85 -16.15
N ASP A 298 11.13 -15.00 -16.33
CA ASP A 298 10.63 -15.48 -17.63
C ASP A 298 9.21 -14.98 -17.98
N SER A 299 8.77 -13.86 -17.40
CA SER A 299 7.40 -13.33 -17.53
C SER A 299 7.19 -12.46 -18.76
#